data_AF-A0A7X8IJ87-F1
#
_entry.id   AF-A0A7X8IJ87-F1
#
_cell.length_a   1.000
_cell.length_b   1.000
_cell.length_c   1.000
_cell.angle_alpha   90.00
_cell.angle_beta   90.00
_cell.angle_gamma   90.00
#
_symmetry.space_group_name_H-M   'P 1'
#
loop_
_entity.id
_entity.type
_entity.pdbx_description
1 polymer ?
#
loop_
_entity_poly.entity_id
_entity_poly.type
_entity_poly.pdbx_seq_one_letter_code
_entity_poly.pdbx_strand_id
1 'polypeptide(L)'
;MAKKKQTPDFQIGNLSDVGRVRDENQDFFGSFNGVFGKLIVVCDGMGGHKGGSIASRIAVNAFQSHFEKLKTNHDSQFELEAAFIVAQQNILAYAAEHPETHGMGTTAVALLIHEDTWWIAHTGDSRIYLKRRSVFRQLTKDHSWVQGLVDSGILTPEQAAQHPKRNIITKALGTEDFMPDIQGPFTLMKGDTFLLCSDGLHEYFKEKELSDYLDDDPQSACQNLVDQANQRGGEDNITAQVVRSNIGDKPSLISQSNYLNYILIALSAIALFLTGFFIFHSINNMQSMRKKTEADSLHIKIEKKTSTTSEKEQTIKQKTQITEDQKMMGDEKEKAEKKVQQSDNAKQKVKSTIEKPSTESPQKEPTITEPTTENE
;
A
#
# COMPACT_ATOMS: atom_id res chain seq x y z
N MET A 1 -36.17 6.60 -28.91
CA MET A 1 -35.10 7.37 -29.56
C MET A 1 -33.88 7.32 -28.66
N ALA A 2 -32.71 6.91 -29.16
CA ALA A 2 -31.47 7.06 -28.40
C ALA A 2 -31.11 8.55 -28.31
N LYS A 3 -30.72 9.04 -27.13
CA LYS A 3 -30.08 10.36 -27.03
C LYS A 3 -28.76 10.27 -27.79
N LYS A 4 -28.53 11.13 -28.79
CA LYS A 4 -27.16 11.45 -29.20
C LYS A 4 -26.45 11.96 -27.95
N LYS A 5 -25.50 11.18 -27.40
CA LYS A 5 -24.53 11.73 -26.46
C LYS A 5 -23.85 12.90 -27.18
N GLN A 6 -23.96 14.10 -26.63
CA GLN A 6 -23.17 15.22 -27.11
C GLN A 6 -21.70 14.85 -26.85
N THR A 7 -20.90 14.78 -27.92
CA THR A 7 -19.45 14.78 -27.78
C THR A 7 -19.07 15.99 -26.92
N PRO A 8 -18.26 15.84 -25.86
CA PRO A 8 -18.00 16.96 -24.97
C PRO A 8 -17.38 18.13 -25.74
N ASP A 9 -17.83 19.33 -25.43
CA ASP A 9 -17.32 20.57 -26.01
C ASP A 9 -15.92 20.86 -25.46
N PHE A 10 -14.93 20.81 -26.34
CA PHE A 10 -13.52 21.07 -26.06
C PHE A 10 -13.01 22.16 -26.99
N GLN A 11 -12.35 23.16 -26.42
CA GLN A 11 -11.49 24.04 -27.20
C GLN A 11 -10.13 23.35 -27.36
N ILE A 12 -9.62 23.28 -28.58
CA ILE A 12 -8.33 22.67 -28.89
C ILE A 12 -7.51 23.67 -29.71
N GLY A 13 -6.29 23.91 -29.27
CA GLY A 13 -5.26 24.55 -30.07
C GLY A 13 -4.14 23.55 -30.35
N ASN A 14 -3.48 23.71 -31.48
CA ASN A 14 -2.31 22.91 -31.83
C ASN A 14 -1.35 23.70 -32.72
N LEU A 15 -0.06 23.44 -32.57
CA LEU A 15 0.99 23.91 -33.47
C LEU A 15 2.18 22.94 -33.40
N SER A 16 2.83 22.74 -34.54
CA SER A 16 4.13 22.06 -34.64
C SER A 16 4.99 22.87 -35.59
N ASP A 17 6.20 23.22 -35.16
CA ASP A 17 7.19 23.97 -35.93
C ASP A 17 8.52 23.21 -35.98
N VAL A 18 9.29 23.42 -37.05
CA VAL A 18 10.58 22.75 -37.24
C VAL A 18 11.66 23.27 -36.27
N GLY A 19 11.46 24.43 -35.66
CA GLY A 19 12.44 25.12 -34.84
C GLY A 19 13.26 26.14 -35.65
N ARG A 20 14.51 26.35 -35.25
CA ARG A 20 15.48 27.23 -35.94
C ARG A 20 16.76 26.52 -36.37
N VAL A 21 17.02 25.32 -35.87
CA VAL A 21 18.28 24.58 -36.10
C VAL A 21 18.09 23.28 -36.90
N ARG A 22 16.88 22.70 -36.95
CA ARG A 22 16.60 21.44 -37.68
C ARG A 22 16.20 21.69 -39.14
N ASP A 23 16.62 20.81 -40.04
CA ASP A 23 16.23 20.80 -41.46
C ASP A 23 14.89 20.09 -41.72
N GLU A 24 14.47 19.20 -40.82
CA GLU A 24 13.25 18.38 -40.92
C GLU A 24 12.47 18.43 -39.61
N ASN A 25 11.14 18.41 -39.70
CA ASN A 25 10.26 18.22 -38.55
C ASN A 25 9.92 16.72 -38.38
N GLN A 26 10.47 16.13 -37.32
CA GLN A 26 10.32 14.73 -36.94
C GLN A 26 9.21 14.52 -35.91
N ASP A 27 8.74 15.58 -35.24
CA ASP A 27 7.49 15.55 -34.48
C ASP A 27 6.30 15.23 -35.38
N PHE A 28 5.29 14.59 -34.79
CA PHE A 28 3.95 14.55 -35.36
C PHE A 28 2.88 14.46 -34.28
N PHE A 29 1.67 14.93 -34.58
CA PHE A 29 0.56 14.99 -33.62
C PHE A 29 -0.79 14.72 -34.27
N GLY A 30 -1.79 14.42 -33.43
CA GLY A 30 -3.17 14.26 -33.88
C GLY A 30 -4.21 14.50 -32.79
N SER A 31 -5.45 14.75 -33.22
CA SER A 31 -6.63 14.73 -32.36
C SER A 31 -7.79 14.06 -33.09
N PHE A 32 -8.34 13.02 -32.47
CA PHE A 32 -9.30 12.09 -33.08
C PHE A 32 -10.59 12.03 -32.24
N ASN A 33 -11.71 11.75 -32.91
CA ASN A 33 -13.00 11.53 -32.25
C ASN A 33 -13.49 10.12 -32.61
N GLY A 34 -13.74 9.29 -31.61
CA GLY A 34 -14.21 7.91 -31.78
C GLY A 34 -15.44 7.61 -30.90
N VAL A 35 -15.82 6.34 -30.83
CA VAL A 35 -16.92 5.89 -29.95
C VAL A 35 -16.61 6.19 -28.47
N PHE A 36 -15.33 6.12 -28.09
CA PHE A 36 -14.79 6.40 -26.75
C PHE A 36 -14.52 7.89 -26.47
N GLY A 37 -15.17 8.81 -27.18
CA GLY A 37 -14.93 10.25 -27.01
C GLY A 37 -13.72 10.73 -27.81
N LYS A 38 -12.76 11.38 -27.16
CA LYS A 38 -11.67 12.12 -27.82
C LYS A 38 -10.29 11.64 -27.39
N LEU A 39 -9.45 11.34 -28.37
CA LEU A 39 -8.03 11.02 -28.21
C LEU A 39 -7.19 12.20 -28.73
N ILE A 40 -6.13 12.59 -28.03
CA ILE A 40 -5.15 13.60 -28.43
C ILE A 40 -3.76 13.01 -28.23
N VAL A 41 -2.88 13.08 -29.23
CA VAL A 41 -1.55 12.45 -29.21
C VAL A 41 -0.47 13.40 -29.73
N VAL A 42 0.70 13.43 -29.09
CA VAL A 42 1.95 13.99 -29.64
C VAL A 42 3.02 12.90 -29.61
N CYS A 43 3.78 12.76 -30.69
CA CYS A 43 4.87 11.80 -30.85
C CYS A 43 6.10 12.53 -31.39
N ASP A 44 7.22 12.41 -30.69
CA ASP A 44 8.51 13.05 -30.99
C ASP A 44 9.43 12.01 -31.65
N GLY A 45 10.04 12.33 -32.79
CA GLY A 45 10.61 11.35 -33.73
C GLY A 45 12.13 11.23 -33.65
N MET A 46 12.64 10.02 -33.38
CA MET A 46 14.09 9.75 -33.27
C MET A 46 14.58 8.61 -34.18
N GLY A 47 15.90 8.53 -34.39
CA GLY A 47 16.56 7.45 -35.13
C GLY A 47 17.63 7.89 -36.13
N GLY A 48 17.74 9.19 -36.42
CA GLY A 48 18.68 9.73 -37.40
C GLY A 48 18.19 9.60 -38.85
N HIS A 49 18.70 10.48 -39.72
CA HIS A 49 18.12 10.75 -41.05
C HIS A 49 16.58 10.81 -40.96
N LYS A 50 15.83 10.17 -41.87
CA LYS A 50 14.37 10.22 -41.92
C LYS A 50 13.66 9.24 -40.96
N GLY A 51 14.39 8.49 -40.13
CA GLY A 51 13.80 7.48 -39.25
C GLY A 51 12.73 8.06 -38.33
N GLY A 52 13.07 9.15 -37.63
CA GLY A 52 12.16 9.79 -36.66
C GLY A 52 10.87 10.32 -37.30
N SER A 53 10.99 11.04 -38.42
CA SER A 53 9.83 11.62 -39.13
C SER A 53 8.92 10.58 -39.78
N ILE A 54 9.39 9.32 -39.95
CA ILE A 54 8.59 8.16 -40.35
C ILE A 54 7.94 7.53 -39.12
N ALA A 55 8.70 7.27 -38.04
CA ALA A 55 8.21 6.60 -36.84
C ALA A 55 7.06 7.37 -36.15
N SER A 56 7.19 8.68 -35.95
CA SER A 56 6.15 9.52 -35.33
C SER A 56 4.85 9.52 -36.15
N ARG A 57 4.97 9.54 -37.48
CA ARG A 57 3.82 9.44 -38.40
C ARG A 57 3.16 8.06 -38.35
N ILE A 58 3.93 6.99 -38.30
CA ILE A 58 3.38 5.62 -38.14
C ILE A 58 2.63 5.50 -36.80
N ALA A 59 3.18 6.03 -35.70
CA ALA A 59 2.52 6.04 -34.40
C ALA A 59 1.16 6.76 -34.44
N VAL A 60 1.13 8.03 -34.85
CA VAL A 60 -0.10 8.83 -34.91
C VAL A 60 -1.14 8.22 -35.86
N ASN A 61 -0.72 7.69 -37.02
CA ASN A 61 -1.60 6.99 -37.95
C ASN A 61 -2.14 5.67 -37.37
N ALA A 62 -1.36 4.98 -36.52
CA ALA A 62 -1.80 3.80 -35.80
C ALA A 62 -2.84 4.15 -34.73
N PHE A 63 -2.61 5.20 -33.93
CA PHE A 63 -3.59 5.73 -32.97
C PHE A 63 -4.91 6.10 -33.65
N GLN A 64 -4.87 6.85 -34.75
CA GLN A 64 -6.05 7.18 -35.56
C GLN A 64 -6.75 5.91 -36.07
N SER A 65 -6.00 5.03 -36.72
CA SER A 65 -6.51 3.80 -37.33
C SER A 65 -7.14 2.86 -36.32
N HIS A 66 -6.65 2.85 -35.08
CA HIS A 66 -7.26 2.09 -33.99
C HIS A 66 -8.58 2.74 -33.57
N PHE A 67 -8.55 4.04 -33.21
CA PHE A 67 -9.71 4.76 -32.69
C PHE A 67 -10.90 4.87 -33.66
N GLU A 68 -10.65 5.00 -34.96
CA GLU A 68 -11.71 5.08 -35.98
C GLU A 68 -12.33 3.71 -36.31
N LYS A 69 -11.63 2.60 -36.08
CA LYS A 69 -12.13 1.24 -36.39
C LYS A 69 -12.99 0.65 -35.27
N LEU A 70 -12.92 1.21 -34.05
CA LEU A 70 -13.65 0.72 -32.88
C LEU A 70 -15.16 0.99 -32.98
N LYS A 71 -15.97 -0.04 -32.75
CA LYS A 71 -17.44 -0.03 -32.94
C LYS A 71 -18.25 -0.42 -31.70
N THR A 72 -17.57 -0.86 -30.64
CA THR A 72 -18.14 -1.44 -29.43
C THR A 72 -17.53 -0.76 -28.21
N ASN A 73 -18.30 -0.62 -27.14
CA ASN A 73 -17.87 0.09 -25.93
C ASN A 73 -17.13 -0.86 -24.98
N HIS A 74 -15.86 -1.15 -25.29
CA HIS A 74 -14.92 -1.87 -24.44
C HIS A 74 -14.38 -0.99 -23.28
N ASP A 75 -13.40 -1.47 -22.53
CA ASP A 75 -12.71 -0.67 -21.53
C ASP A 75 -11.79 0.38 -22.17
N SER A 76 -11.86 1.63 -21.69
CA SER A 76 -11.15 2.76 -22.30
C SER A 76 -9.66 2.81 -21.95
N GLN A 77 -9.22 2.16 -20.87
CA GLN A 77 -7.80 1.98 -20.56
C GLN A 77 -7.20 0.91 -21.48
N PHE A 78 -7.89 -0.22 -21.63
CA PHE A 78 -7.50 -1.31 -22.53
C PHE A 78 -7.35 -0.83 -23.99
N GLU A 79 -8.30 -0.03 -24.49
CA GLU A 79 -8.22 0.48 -25.87
C GLU A 79 -7.15 1.54 -26.08
N LEU A 80 -6.74 2.25 -25.01
CA LEU A 80 -5.60 3.15 -25.03
C LEU A 80 -4.27 2.34 -25.08
N GLU A 81 -4.15 1.31 -24.23
CA GLU A 81 -3.00 0.39 -24.22
C GLU A 81 -2.84 -0.33 -25.56
N ALA A 82 -3.94 -0.87 -26.12
CA ALA A 82 -3.97 -1.52 -27.41
C ALA A 82 -3.49 -0.60 -28.56
N ALA A 83 -3.80 0.69 -28.51
CA ALA A 83 -3.35 1.64 -29.51
C ALA A 83 -1.81 1.85 -29.49
N PHE A 84 -1.19 1.89 -28.30
CA PHE A 84 0.28 1.90 -28.17
C PHE A 84 0.89 0.60 -28.69
N ILE A 85 0.29 -0.57 -28.40
CA ILE A 85 0.78 -1.87 -28.89
C ILE A 85 0.70 -1.95 -30.42
N VAL A 86 -0.37 -1.44 -31.05
CA VAL A 86 -0.51 -1.39 -32.51
C VAL A 86 0.50 -0.39 -33.12
N ALA A 87 0.77 0.74 -32.47
CA ALA A 87 1.82 1.67 -32.89
C ALA A 87 3.21 1.01 -32.87
N GLN A 88 3.55 0.31 -31.78
CA GLN A 88 4.81 -0.46 -31.64
C GLN A 88 4.96 -1.49 -32.77
N GLN A 89 3.92 -2.30 -32.99
CA GLN A 89 3.94 -3.33 -34.03
C GLN A 89 4.13 -2.75 -35.44
N ASN A 90 3.47 -1.65 -35.76
CA ASN A 90 3.57 -1.01 -37.08
C ASN A 90 4.96 -0.40 -37.32
N ILE A 91 5.59 0.20 -36.30
CA ILE A 91 6.94 0.77 -36.40
C ILE A 91 7.99 -0.35 -36.59
N LEU A 92 7.91 -1.41 -35.77
CA LEU A 92 8.82 -2.56 -35.90
C LEU A 92 8.67 -3.27 -37.26
N ALA A 93 7.43 -3.43 -37.76
CA ALA A 93 7.19 -4.02 -39.07
C ALA A 93 7.81 -3.18 -40.21
N TYR A 94 7.61 -1.86 -40.19
CA TYR A 94 8.20 -0.97 -41.19
C TYR A 94 9.73 -1.00 -41.14
N ALA A 95 10.33 -0.94 -39.95
CA ALA A 95 11.78 -0.98 -39.76
C ALA A 95 12.42 -2.31 -40.23
N ALA A 96 11.68 -3.42 -40.16
CA ALA A 96 12.11 -4.70 -40.70
C ALA A 96 12.05 -4.76 -42.24
N GLU A 97 11.14 -4.01 -42.86
CA GLU A 97 11.02 -3.89 -44.33
C GLU A 97 11.98 -2.84 -44.94
N HIS A 98 12.40 -1.83 -44.15
CA HIS A 98 13.18 -0.67 -44.60
C HIS A 98 14.48 -0.50 -43.76
N PRO A 99 15.57 -1.25 -44.08
CA PRO A 99 16.81 -1.24 -43.29
C PRO A 99 17.49 0.13 -43.15
N GLU A 100 17.20 1.09 -44.03
CA GLU A 100 17.64 2.49 -43.93
C GLU A 100 16.97 3.27 -42.77
N THR A 101 15.93 2.69 -42.16
CA THR A 101 15.26 3.19 -40.95
C THR A 101 15.65 2.39 -39.69
N HIS A 102 16.73 1.60 -39.74
CA HIS A 102 17.20 0.83 -38.58
C HIS A 102 17.47 1.74 -37.37
N GLY A 103 16.85 1.41 -36.23
CA GLY A 103 16.91 2.21 -35.01
C GLY A 103 15.93 3.38 -34.96
N MET A 104 14.99 3.50 -35.91
CA MET A 104 13.90 4.48 -35.79
C MET A 104 12.98 4.18 -34.61
N GLY A 105 12.54 5.24 -33.96
CA GLY A 105 11.61 5.18 -32.85
C GLY A 105 10.95 6.52 -32.62
N THR A 106 10.02 6.57 -31.67
CA THR A 106 9.31 7.81 -31.35
C THR A 106 8.78 7.77 -29.93
N THR A 107 8.72 8.91 -29.25
CA THR A 107 7.93 9.02 -28.02
C THR A 107 6.44 8.89 -28.37
N ALA A 108 5.59 8.74 -27.36
CA ALA A 108 4.18 9.07 -27.51
C ALA A 108 3.63 9.53 -26.17
N VAL A 109 2.95 10.68 -26.17
CA VAL A 109 2.06 11.11 -25.10
C VAL A 109 0.63 11.15 -25.61
N ALA A 110 -0.29 10.48 -24.90
CA ALA A 110 -1.69 10.38 -25.26
C ALA A 110 -2.60 10.82 -24.10
N LEU A 111 -3.59 11.65 -24.42
CA LEU A 111 -4.70 12.02 -23.55
C LEU A 111 -6.00 11.49 -24.15
N LEU A 112 -6.69 10.61 -23.43
CA LEU A 112 -8.01 10.10 -23.78
C LEU A 112 -9.06 10.69 -22.84
N ILE A 113 -10.09 11.33 -23.38
CA ILE A 113 -11.21 11.87 -22.62
C ILE A 113 -12.52 11.22 -23.08
N HIS A 114 -13.16 10.47 -22.17
CA HIS A 114 -14.40 9.73 -22.41
C HIS A 114 -15.44 10.12 -21.33
N GLU A 115 -16.57 10.66 -21.77
CA GLU A 115 -17.66 11.18 -20.93
C GLU A 115 -17.19 12.24 -19.90
N ASP A 116 -17.29 11.97 -18.59
CA ASP A 116 -16.80 12.82 -17.50
C ASP A 116 -15.47 12.29 -16.90
N THR A 117 -14.75 11.45 -17.65
CA THR A 117 -13.46 10.83 -17.23
C THR A 117 -12.35 11.00 -18.27
N TRP A 118 -11.10 10.96 -17.81
CA TRP A 118 -9.91 10.97 -18.67
C TRP A 118 -8.81 10.03 -18.16
N TRP A 119 -7.96 9.62 -19.10
CA TRP A 119 -6.75 8.83 -18.91
C TRP A 119 -5.59 9.50 -19.62
N ILE A 120 -4.38 9.25 -19.14
CA ILE A 120 -3.16 9.48 -19.91
C ILE A 120 -2.39 8.16 -20.09
N ALA A 121 -1.64 8.08 -21.18
CA ALA A 121 -0.63 7.07 -21.41
C ALA A 121 0.61 7.72 -22.03
N HIS A 122 1.81 7.28 -21.65
CA HIS A 122 3.04 7.78 -22.27
C HIS A 122 4.17 6.75 -22.38
N THR A 123 5.04 6.96 -23.37
CA THR A 123 6.41 6.42 -23.43
C THR A 123 7.35 7.49 -24.00
N GLY A 124 8.59 7.53 -23.52
CA GLY A 124 9.53 8.62 -23.77
C GLY A 124 9.43 9.77 -22.75
N ASP A 125 9.97 10.94 -23.13
CA ASP A 125 10.15 12.13 -22.30
C ASP A 125 9.42 13.39 -22.82
N SER A 126 8.66 13.27 -23.92
CA SER A 126 7.55 14.18 -24.21
C SER A 126 6.52 14.14 -23.07
N ARG A 127 5.81 15.24 -22.82
CA ARG A 127 5.07 15.45 -21.55
C ARG A 127 3.60 15.81 -21.71
N ILE A 128 2.83 15.47 -20.68
CA ILE A 128 1.47 15.99 -20.45
C ILE A 128 1.43 16.75 -19.12
N TYR A 129 0.90 17.98 -19.18
CA TYR A 129 0.62 18.83 -18.03
C TYR A 129 -0.88 19.07 -17.88
N LEU A 130 -1.33 19.39 -16.66
CA LEU A 130 -2.71 19.82 -16.38
C LEU A 130 -2.72 21.10 -15.54
N LYS A 131 -3.36 22.14 -16.07
CA LYS A 131 -3.84 23.30 -15.30
C LYS A 131 -5.29 23.04 -14.88
N ARG A 132 -5.50 22.91 -13.57
CA ARG A 132 -6.83 22.82 -12.93
C ARG A 132 -6.96 23.95 -11.92
N ARG A 133 -7.75 24.98 -12.27
CA ARG A 133 -7.83 26.25 -11.53
C ARG A 133 -6.43 26.86 -11.40
N SER A 134 -5.98 27.18 -10.19
CA SER A 134 -4.65 27.73 -9.88
C SER A 134 -3.55 26.67 -9.68
N VAL A 135 -3.83 25.38 -9.93
CA VAL A 135 -2.84 24.31 -9.80
C VAL A 135 -2.42 23.86 -11.20
N PHE A 136 -1.14 24.06 -11.50
CA PHE A 136 -0.47 23.47 -12.66
C PHE A 136 0.48 22.37 -12.17
N ARG A 137 0.60 21.27 -12.92
CA ARG A 137 1.54 20.17 -12.65
C ARG A 137 1.80 19.34 -13.89
N GLN A 138 2.98 18.75 -13.98
CA GLN A 138 3.23 17.59 -14.84
C GLN A 138 2.36 16.38 -14.40
N LEU A 139 1.97 15.53 -15.35
CA LEU A 139 1.24 14.27 -15.12
C LEU A 139 2.05 13.03 -15.54
N THR A 140 2.80 13.16 -16.64
CA THR A 140 3.73 12.13 -17.12
C THR A 140 5.02 12.14 -16.31
N LYS A 141 5.83 11.08 -16.46
CA LYS A 141 7.15 10.99 -15.85
C LYS A 141 8.14 10.47 -16.88
N ASP A 142 9.09 11.31 -17.25
CA ASP A 142 10.00 11.12 -18.37
C ASP A 142 10.69 9.74 -18.31
N HIS A 143 10.59 8.96 -19.38
CA HIS A 143 11.39 7.75 -19.56
C HIS A 143 12.76 8.16 -20.10
N SER A 144 13.56 8.82 -19.26
CA SER A 144 14.92 9.27 -19.56
C SER A 144 15.93 8.79 -18.51
N TRP A 145 17.20 8.69 -18.92
CA TRP A 145 18.30 8.23 -18.07
C TRP A 145 18.53 9.17 -16.88
N VAL A 146 18.36 10.49 -17.09
CA VAL A 146 18.49 11.48 -16.01
C VAL A 146 17.32 11.41 -15.02
N GLN A 147 16.10 11.08 -15.46
CA GLN A 147 14.98 10.85 -14.53
C GLN A 147 15.27 9.64 -13.62
N GLY A 148 15.90 8.58 -14.14
CA GLY A 148 16.38 7.45 -13.32
C GLY A 148 17.41 7.84 -12.26
N LEU A 149 18.24 8.87 -12.51
CA LEU A 149 19.16 9.42 -11.52
C LEU A 149 18.46 10.32 -10.48
N VAL A 150 17.40 11.03 -10.87
CA VAL A 150 16.55 11.77 -9.92
C VAL A 150 15.79 10.81 -9.01
N ASP A 151 15.24 9.73 -9.57
CA ASP A 151 14.49 8.70 -8.85
C ASP A 151 15.31 7.95 -7.80
N SER A 152 16.60 7.77 -8.08
CA SER A 152 17.56 7.15 -7.15
C SER A 152 18.22 8.16 -6.19
N GLY A 153 17.85 9.45 -6.26
CA GLY A 153 18.40 10.51 -5.41
C GLY A 153 19.86 10.88 -5.72
N ILE A 154 20.38 10.48 -6.89
CA ILE A 154 21.73 10.77 -7.36
C ILE A 154 21.84 12.19 -7.92
N LEU A 155 20.76 12.70 -8.54
CA LEU A 155 20.64 14.08 -9.03
C LEU A 155 19.39 14.76 -8.44
N THR A 156 19.44 16.09 -8.31
CA THR A 156 18.21 16.90 -8.18
C THR A 156 17.61 17.19 -9.57
N PRO A 157 16.31 17.56 -9.68
CA PRO A 157 15.71 17.94 -10.96
C PRO A 157 16.45 19.07 -11.68
N GLU A 158 17.00 20.04 -10.94
CA GLU A 158 17.78 21.16 -11.48
C GLU A 158 19.12 20.70 -12.06
N GLN A 159 19.74 19.67 -11.47
CA GLN A 159 20.97 19.07 -11.98
C GLN A 159 20.69 18.20 -13.21
N ALA A 160 19.58 17.45 -13.22
CA ALA A 160 19.14 16.65 -14.36
C ALA A 160 18.91 17.51 -15.61
N ALA A 161 18.23 18.64 -15.46
CA ALA A 161 17.97 19.60 -16.55
C ALA A 161 19.26 20.21 -17.17
N GLN A 162 20.37 20.23 -16.44
CA GLN A 162 21.67 20.72 -16.93
C GLN A 162 22.64 19.59 -17.31
N HIS A 163 22.22 18.33 -17.23
CA HIS A 163 23.11 17.20 -17.41
C HIS A 163 23.44 16.95 -18.90
N PRO A 164 24.70 16.68 -19.30
CA PRO A 164 25.10 16.44 -20.70
C PRO A 164 24.59 15.11 -21.30
N LYS A 165 23.59 14.49 -20.69
CA LYS A 165 22.90 13.27 -21.12
C LYS A 165 21.37 13.36 -20.89
N ARG A 166 20.81 14.58 -20.82
CA ARG A 166 19.37 14.78 -20.52
C ARG A 166 18.48 14.13 -21.60
N ASN A 167 18.80 14.33 -22.88
CA ASN A 167 18.12 13.75 -24.05
C ASN A 167 18.42 12.25 -24.28
N ILE A 168 18.80 11.48 -23.25
CA ILE A 168 18.92 10.01 -23.38
C ILE A 168 17.64 9.36 -22.86
N ILE A 169 16.76 9.03 -23.81
CA ILE A 169 15.52 8.29 -23.61
C ILE A 169 15.83 6.82 -23.23
N THR A 170 15.01 6.22 -22.37
CA THR A 170 15.13 4.82 -21.88
C THR A 170 13.94 3.93 -22.22
N LYS A 171 12.80 4.49 -22.69
CA LYS A 171 11.73 3.75 -23.36
C LYS A 171 11.15 4.58 -24.49
N ALA A 172 10.77 3.94 -25.60
CA ALA A 172 10.06 4.59 -26.70
C ALA A 172 9.14 3.59 -27.43
N LEU A 173 8.45 4.05 -28.47
CA LEU A 173 7.96 3.19 -29.56
C LEU A 173 9.11 2.93 -30.54
N GLY A 174 9.13 1.75 -31.16
CA GLY A 174 10.19 1.28 -32.08
C GLY A 174 11.39 0.62 -31.40
N THR A 175 11.60 0.86 -30.10
CA THR A 175 12.67 0.25 -29.30
C THR A 175 12.27 -1.10 -28.70
N GLU A 176 13.24 -1.92 -28.31
CA GLU A 176 13.01 -3.18 -27.58
C GLU A 176 12.38 -2.93 -26.19
N ASP A 177 12.91 -1.95 -25.45
CA ASP A 177 12.36 -1.49 -24.16
C ASP A 177 11.10 -0.62 -24.35
N PHE A 178 10.01 -1.26 -24.77
CA PHE A 178 8.69 -0.65 -24.90
C PHE A 178 7.75 -1.12 -23.78
N MET A 179 7.27 -0.16 -22.96
CA MET A 179 6.13 -0.34 -22.06
C MET A 179 5.50 1.02 -21.75
N PRO A 180 4.25 1.30 -22.15
CA PRO A 180 3.59 2.56 -21.87
C PRO A 180 3.17 2.63 -20.39
N ASP A 181 3.45 3.75 -19.74
CA ASP A 181 2.93 4.03 -18.40
C ASP A 181 1.54 4.65 -18.54
N ILE A 182 0.52 4.05 -17.92
CA ILE A 182 -0.89 4.45 -18.09
C ILE A 182 -1.50 4.84 -16.74
N GLN A 183 -2.26 5.94 -16.71
CA GLN A 183 -2.92 6.47 -15.51
C GLN A 183 -4.37 6.89 -15.78
N GLY A 184 -5.29 6.46 -14.92
CA GLY A 184 -6.72 6.83 -14.95
C GLY A 184 -7.60 5.72 -14.37
N PRO A 185 -8.94 5.84 -14.48
CA PRO A 185 -9.68 7.03 -14.86
C PRO A 185 -9.59 8.14 -13.81
N PHE A 186 -9.48 9.38 -14.26
CA PHE A 186 -9.62 10.58 -13.44
C PHE A 186 -10.86 11.37 -13.84
N THR A 187 -11.56 12.01 -12.89
CA THR A 187 -12.72 12.84 -13.19
C THR A 187 -12.30 14.13 -13.92
N LEU A 188 -12.99 14.44 -15.02
CA LEU A 188 -12.88 15.68 -15.79
C LEU A 188 -13.63 16.82 -15.07
N MET A 189 -13.05 18.02 -15.08
CA MET A 189 -13.64 19.22 -14.50
C MET A 189 -13.68 20.37 -15.52
N LYS A 190 -14.67 21.25 -15.36
CA LYS A 190 -14.80 22.43 -16.23
C LYS A 190 -13.65 23.39 -15.99
N GLY A 191 -13.02 23.84 -17.08
CA GLY A 191 -11.81 24.66 -17.05
C GLY A 191 -10.51 23.86 -16.89
N ASP A 192 -10.55 22.52 -16.82
CA ASP A 192 -9.34 21.71 -17.00
C ASP A 192 -8.71 22.05 -18.35
N THR A 193 -7.45 22.48 -18.31
CA THR A 193 -6.65 22.79 -19.51
C THR A 193 -5.41 21.92 -19.49
N PHE A 194 -5.35 20.97 -20.42
CA PHE A 194 -4.20 20.08 -20.62
C PHE A 194 -3.25 20.68 -21.67
N LEU A 195 -1.96 20.41 -21.52
CA LEU A 195 -0.93 20.67 -22.53
C LEU A 195 -0.18 19.37 -22.80
N LEU A 196 -0.10 18.94 -24.06
CA LEU A 196 0.75 17.86 -24.54
C LEU A 196 1.87 18.46 -25.39
N CYS A 197 3.13 18.05 -25.20
CA CYS A 197 4.28 18.64 -25.92
C CYS A 197 5.53 17.76 -26.01
N SER A 198 6.34 17.99 -27.05
CA SER A 198 7.72 17.45 -27.23
C SER A 198 8.75 18.18 -26.34
N ASP A 199 9.99 17.68 -26.30
CA ASP A 199 11.04 18.25 -25.44
C ASP A 199 11.48 19.65 -25.90
N GLY A 200 11.59 19.87 -27.21
CA GLY A 200 11.87 21.16 -27.85
C GLY A 200 10.85 22.25 -27.57
N LEU A 201 9.71 21.94 -26.95
CA LEU A 201 8.94 22.93 -26.19
C LEU A 201 9.39 23.00 -24.73
N HIS A 202 9.24 21.92 -23.95
CA HIS A 202 9.26 22.00 -22.48
C HIS A 202 10.64 22.32 -21.88
N GLU A 203 11.74 22.04 -22.57
CA GLU A 203 13.09 22.42 -22.13
C GLU A 203 13.28 23.94 -22.02
N TYR A 204 12.55 24.73 -22.81
CA TYR A 204 12.68 26.19 -22.83
C TYR A 204 11.91 26.92 -21.72
N PHE A 205 11.12 26.24 -20.90
CA PHE A 205 10.25 26.88 -19.91
C PHE A 205 10.39 26.31 -18.49
N LYS A 206 10.00 27.12 -17.51
CA LYS A 206 9.72 26.65 -16.14
C LYS A 206 8.24 26.37 -16.02
N GLU A 207 7.84 25.38 -15.22
CA GLU A 207 6.41 24.98 -15.07
C GLU A 207 5.47 26.17 -14.80
N LYS A 208 5.87 27.10 -13.92
CA LYS A 208 5.06 28.30 -13.63
C LYS A 208 4.83 29.15 -14.89
N GLU A 209 5.82 29.25 -15.76
CA GLU A 209 5.71 30.02 -17.00
C GLU A 209 4.77 29.33 -17.99
N LEU A 210 4.88 28.01 -18.17
CA LEU A 210 3.94 27.21 -18.98
C LEU A 210 2.49 27.41 -18.50
N SER A 211 2.27 27.41 -17.19
CA SER A 211 0.95 27.69 -16.60
C SER A 211 0.36 29.01 -17.08
N ASP A 212 1.15 30.08 -17.13
CA ASP A 212 0.66 31.44 -17.40
C ASP A 212 0.17 31.56 -18.87
N TYR A 213 0.84 30.92 -19.85
CA TYR A 213 0.36 30.84 -21.24
C TYR A 213 -0.99 30.10 -21.39
N LEU A 214 -1.32 29.19 -20.48
CA LEU A 214 -2.57 28.41 -20.51
C LEU A 214 -3.79 29.15 -19.96
N ASP A 215 -3.73 30.48 -19.78
CA ASP A 215 -4.90 31.34 -19.58
C ASP A 215 -5.47 31.94 -20.88
N ASP A 216 -4.67 32.05 -21.95
CA ASP A 216 -5.11 32.48 -23.28
C ASP A 216 -6.13 31.49 -23.91
N ASP A 217 -6.70 31.79 -25.08
CA ASP A 217 -7.40 30.74 -25.85
C ASP A 217 -6.39 29.64 -26.28
N PRO A 218 -6.80 28.38 -26.43
CA PRO A 218 -5.86 27.29 -26.69
C PRO A 218 -4.99 27.45 -27.95
N GLN A 219 -5.47 28.11 -29.01
CA GLN A 219 -4.69 28.27 -30.24
C GLN A 219 -3.67 29.40 -30.11
N SER A 220 -4.06 30.52 -29.49
CA SER A 220 -3.11 31.59 -29.12
C SER A 220 -2.07 31.08 -28.12
N ALA A 221 -2.46 30.24 -27.15
CA ALA A 221 -1.53 29.60 -26.22
C ALA A 221 -0.48 28.75 -26.95
N CYS A 222 -0.89 27.89 -27.90
CA CYS A 222 0.03 27.13 -28.75
C CYS A 222 0.96 28.03 -29.57
N GLN A 223 0.44 29.09 -30.19
CA GLN A 223 1.23 30.04 -30.98
C GLN A 223 2.27 30.75 -30.10
N ASN A 224 1.83 31.35 -28.99
CA ASN A 224 2.67 32.08 -28.05
C ASN A 224 3.78 31.19 -27.43
N LEU A 225 3.46 29.93 -27.12
CA LEU A 225 4.41 28.94 -26.61
C LEU A 225 5.49 28.58 -27.65
N VAL A 226 5.10 28.23 -28.88
CA VAL A 226 6.04 27.84 -29.94
C VAL A 226 6.89 29.02 -30.41
N ASP A 227 6.31 30.22 -30.55
CA ASP A 227 7.07 31.43 -30.88
C ASP A 227 8.08 31.81 -29.79
N GLN A 228 7.75 31.59 -28.51
CA GLN A 228 8.66 31.86 -27.41
C GLN A 228 9.78 30.81 -27.29
N ALA A 229 9.49 29.52 -27.54
CA ALA A 229 10.53 28.48 -27.63
C ALA A 229 11.52 28.78 -28.77
N ASN A 230 10.99 29.15 -29.94
CA ASN A 230 11.78 29.59 -31.10
C ASN A 230 12.63 30.84 -30.84
N GLN A 231 12.18 31.76 -29.99
CA GLN A 231 12.97 32.92 -29.55
C GLN A 231 14.06 32.57 -28.54
N ARG A 232 13.95 31.43 -27.85
CA ARG A 232 14.90 30.96 -26.83
C ARG A 232 15.99 30.03 -27.39
N GLY A 233 15.78 29.46 -28.58
CA GLY A 233 16.80 28.75 -29.35
C GLY A 233 16.24 28.02 -30.56
N GLY A 234 15.16 27.26 -30.38
CA GLY A 234 14.63 26.37 -31.42
C GLY A 234 15.62 25.31 -31.89
N GLU A 235 16.36 24.71 -30.94
CA GLU A 235 17.41 23.71 -31.20
C GLU A 235 16.85 22.33 -31.59
N ASP A 236 15.57 22.08 -31.29
CA ASP A 236 14.80 20.90 -31.69
C ASP A 236 13.47 21.30 -32.35
N ASN A 237 12.70 20.30 -32.80
CA ASN A 237 11.32 20.45 -33.24
C ASN A 237 10.41 20.80 -32.06
N ILE A 238 9.34 21.55 -32.33
CA ILE A 238 8.54 22.19 -31.27
C ILE A 238 7.07 21.93 -31.50
N THR A 239 6.47 21.03 -30.72
CA THR A 239 5.04 20.68 -30.83
C THR A 239 4.29 20.90 -29.53
N ALA A 240 3.12 21.52 -29.65
CA ALA A 240 2.20 21.79 -28.56
C ALA A 240 0.76 21.49 -28.98
N GLN A 241 0.01 20.75 -28.15
CA GLN A 241 -1.45 20.68 -28.21
C GLN A 241 -2.05 21.10 -26.87
N VAL A 242 -2.91 22.11 -26.88
CA VAL A 242 -3.64 22.59 -25.69
C VAL A 242 -5.10 22.19 -25.79
N VAL A 243 -5.63 21.52 -24.77
CA VAL A 243 -7.01 21.00 -24.74
C VAL A 243 -7.72 21.53 -23.50
N ARG A 244 -8.74 22.38 -23.69
CA ARG A 244 -9.54 22.96 -22.60
C ARG A 244 -10.96 22.39 -22.59
N SER A 245 -11.36 21.87 -21.43
CA SER A 245 -12.72 21.33 -21.19
C SER A 245 -13.72 22.42 -20.82
N ASN A 246 -14.78 22.56 -21.62
CA ASN A 246 -15.95 23.36 -21.24
C ASN A 246 -16.94 22.58 -20.34
N ILE A 247 -16.63 21.33 -20.01
CA ILE A 247 -17.54 20.37 -19.33
C ILE A 247 -17.00 19.89 -17.99
N GLY A 248 -17.93 19.64 -17.05
CA GLY A 248 -17.67 19.34 -15.64
C GLY A 248 -18.41 20.26 -14.67
N ASP A 249 -19.49 20.93 -15.10
CA ASP A 249 -20.41 21.62 -14.19
C ASP A 249 -21.21 20.57 -13.37
N LYS A 250 -20.71 20.33 -12.14
CA LYS A 250 -21.09 19.30 -11.17
C LYS A 250 -20.49 17.91 -11.47
N PRO A 251 -20.02 17.17 -10.44
CA PRO A 251 -19.80 15.74 -10.57
C PRO A 251 -21.15 15.04 -10.84
N SER A 252 -21.13 14.01 -11.67
CA SER A 252 -22.32 13.19 -11.92
C SER A 252 -22.76 12.50 -10.62
N LEU A 253 -24.04 12.64 -10.26
CA LEU A 253 -24.60 12.04 -9.02
C LEU A 253 -24.51 10.51 -8.98
N ILE A 254 -24.23 9.89 -10.14
CA ILE A 254 -23.98 8.46 -10.35
C ILE A 254 -22.73 7.98 -9.57
N SER A 255 -21.73 8.84 -9.36
CA SER A 255 -20.54 8.51 -8.57
C SER A 255 -20.83 8.45 -7.05
N GLN A 256 -21.75 9.29 -6.56
CA GLN A 256 -22.00 9.43 -5.12
C GLN A 256 -22.62 8.19 -4.46
N SER A 257 -23.48 7.43 -5.18
CA SER A 257 -24.07 6.21 -4.60
C SER A 257 -23.00 5.18 -4.24
N ASN A 258 -21.98 5.03 -5.08
CA ASN A 258 -20.93 4.04 -4.87
C ASN A 258 -20.01 4.48 -3.73
N TYR A 259 -19.64 5.77 -3.68
CA TYR A 259 -18.83 6.31 -2.59
C TYR A 259 -19.54 6.24 -1.22
N LEU A 260 -20.85 6.55 -1.18
CA LEU A 260 -21.67 6.37 0.02
C LEU A 260 -21.77 4.89 0.43
N ASN A 261 -21.94 3.98 -0.53
CA ASN A 261 -21.93 2.53 -0.24
C ASN A 261 -20.58 2.06 0.31
N TYR A 262 -19.45 2.51 -0.24
CA TYR A 262 -18.12 2.16 0.30
C TYR A 262 -17.92 2.71 1.73
N ILE A 263 -18.38 3.92 2.02
CA ILE A 263 -18.37 4.47 3.40
C ILE A 263 -19.26 3.62 4.31
N LEU A 264 -20.47 3.25 3.88
CA LEU A 264 -21.39 2.44 4.69
C LEU A 264 -20.82 1.04 4.97
N ILE A 265 -20.19 0.42 3.97
CA ILE A 265 -19.50 -0.87 4.10
C ILE A 265 -18.31 -0.74 5.07
N ALA A 266 -17.46 0.28 4.92
CA ALA A 266 -16.33 0.51 5.81
C ALA A 266 -16.77 0.75 7.27
N LEU A 267 -17.82 1.56 7.49
CA LEU A 267 -18.40 1.78 8.82
C LEU A 267 -18.99 0.49 9.41
N SER A 268 -19.65 -0.34 8.59
CA SER A 268 -20.17 -1.64 9.06
C SER A 268 -19.06 -2.63 9.42
N ALA A 269 -17.95 -2.65 8.66
CA ALA A 269 -16.79 -3.46 8.95
C ALA A 269 -16.07 -2.99 10.24
N ILE A 270 -15.94 -1.68 10.45
CA ILE A 270 -15.40 -1.11 11.69
C ILE A 270 -16.30 -1.46 12.89
N ALA A 271 -17.63 -1.38 12.74
CA ALA A 271 -18.56 -1.76 13.80
C ALA A 271 -18.50 -3.26 14.14
N LEU A 272 -18.36 -4.13 13.14
CA LEU A 272 -18.16 -5.58 13.33
C LEU A 272 -16.81 -5.87 14.02
N PHE A 273 -15.74 -5.18 13.63
CA PHE A 273 -14.43 -5.31 14.27
C PHE A 273 -14.47 -4.86 15.74
N LEU A 274 -15.08 -3.70 16.03
CA LEU A 274 -15.20 -3.19 17.40
C LEU A 274 -16.06 -4.09 18.29
N THR A 275 -17.19 -4.58 17.79
CA THR A 275 -18.04 -5.53 18.54
C THR A 275 -17.32 -6.85 18.79
N GLY A 276 -16.62 -7.40 17.79
CA GLY A 276 -15.76 -8.57 17.95
C GLY A 276 -14.65 -8.36 18.99
N PHE A 277 -13.97 -7.21 18.97
CA PHE A 277 -12.94 -6.83 19.94
C PHE A 277 -13.50 -6.73 21.36
N PHE A 278 -14.65 -6.08 21.56
CA PHE A 278 -15.31 -6.00 22.86
C PHE A 278 -15.75 -7.37 23.38
N ILE A 279 -16.28 -8.24 22.53
CA ILE A 279 -16.65 -9.62 22.90
C ILE A 279 -15.40 -10.42 23.30
N PHE A 280 -14.33 -10.37 22.51
CA PHE A 280 -13.06 -11.05 22.81
C PHE A 280 -12.44 -10.56 24.14
N HIS A 281 -12.38 -9.23 24.34
CA HIS A 281 -11.87 -8.64 25.58
C HIS A 281 -12.74 -9.03 26.79
N SER A 282 -14.07 -9.05 26.63
CA SER A 282 -15.01 -9.49 27.67
C SER A 282 -14.80 -10.96 28.04
N ILE A 283 -14.65 -11.86 27.05
CA ILE A 283 -14.36 -13.28 27.27
C ILE A 283 -13.02 -13.47 28.00
N ASN A 284 -11.97 -12.78 27.58
CA ASN A 284 -10.66 -12.86 28.23
C ASN A 284 -10.72 -12.37 29.69
N ASN A 285 -11.47 -11.29 29.96
CA ASN A 285 -11.64 -10.77 31.31
C ASN A 285 -12.53 -11.68 32.18
N MET A 286 -13.52 -12.36 31.60
CA MET A 286 -14.28 -13.41 32.29
C MET A 286 -13.39 -14.62 32.63
N GLN A 287 -12.47 -15.01 31.74
CA GLN A 287 -11.51 -16.08 32.01
C GLN A 287 -10.48 -15.71 33.08
N SER A 288 -9.96 -14.48 33.10
CA SER A 288 -9.02 -14.02 34.14
C SER A 288 -9.70 -13.98 35.52
N MET A 289 -10.91 -13.42 35.59
CA MET A 289 -11.73 -13.40 36.81
C MET A 289 -12.04 -14.82 37.30
N ARG A 290 -12.44 -15.74 36.40
CA ARG A 290 -12.68 -17.15 36.76
C ARG A 290 -11.42 -17.83 37.34
N LYS A 291 -10.26 -17.68 36.69
CA LYS A 291 -8.99 -18.23 37.20
C LYS A 291 -8.64 -17.67 38.58
N LYS A 292 -8.91 -16.37 38.81
CA LYS A 292 -8.72 -15.75 40.12
C LYS A 292 -9.67 -16.34 41.17
N THR A 293 -10.98 -16.46 40.89
CA THR A 293 -11.94 -17.08 41.81
C THR A 293 -11.60 -18.55 42.11
N GLU A 294 -11.14 -19.31 41.12
CA GLU A 294 -10.67 -20.68 41.33
C GLU A 294 -9.43 -20.72 42.24
N ALA A 295 -8.45 -19.83 42.05
CA ALA A 295 -7.28 -19.70 42.93
C ALA A 295 -7.65 -19.24 44.36
N ASP A 296 -8.47 -18.21 44.51
CA ASP A 296 -8.97 -17.73 45.81
C ASP A 296 -9.71 -18.85 46.56
N SER A 297 -10.53 -19.64 45.83
CA SER A 297 -11.24 -20.80 46.40
C SER A 297 -10.28 -21.91 46.86
N LEU A 298 -9.16 -22.12 46.15
CA LEU A 298 -8.13 -23.08 46.53
C LEU A 298 -7.36 -22.62 47.77
N HIS A 299 -7.00 -21.33 47.87
CA HIS A 299 -6.40 -20.76 49.07
C HIS A 299 -7.29 -20.96 50.31
N ILE A 300 -8.58 -20.62 50.22
CA ILE A 300 -9.56 -20.84 51.30
C ILE A 300 -9.68 -22.33 51.67
N LYS A 301 -9.57 -23.24 50.68
CA LYS A 301 -9.63 -24.70 50.91
C LYS A 301 -8.38 -25.23 51.61
N ILE A 302 -7.21 -24.68 51.29
CA ILE A 302 -5.92 -24.98 51.94
C ILE A 302 -5.94 -24.47 53.37
N GLU A 303 -6.29 -23.20 53.59
CA GLU A 303 -6.34 -22.54 54.89
C GLU A 303 -7.26 -23.28 55.88
N LYS A 304 -8.48 -23.62 55.44
CA LYS A 304 -9.41 -24.45 56.24
C LYS A 304 -8.86 -25.85 56.55
N LYS A 305 -8.10 -26.46 55.63
CA LYS A 305 -7.48 -27.78 55.88
C LYS A 305 -6.35 -27.67 56.92
N THR A 306 -5.59 -26.58 56.90
CA THR A 306 -4.55 -26.29 57.89
C THR A 306 -5.15 -26.04 59.27
N SER A 307 -6.20 -25.23 59.40
CA SER A 307 -6.86 -24.98 60.70
C SER A 307 -7.50 -26.25 61.27
N THR A 308 -8.23 -27.04 60.47
CA THR A 308 -8.80 -28.34 60.93
C THR A 308 -7.72 -29.35 61.35
N THR A 309 -6.50 -29.23 60.82
CA THR A 309 -5.37 -30.06 61.27
C THR A 309 -4.87 -29.61 62.65
N SER A 310 -4.69 -28.30 62.84
CA SER A 310 -4.30 -27.70 64.12
C SER A 310 -5.30 -28.01 65.25
N GLU A 311 -6.60 -27.85 65.00
CA GLU A 311 -7.67 -28.18 65.95
C GLU A 311 -7.65 -29.67 66.36
N LYS A 312 -7.37 -30.57 65.41
CA LYS A 312 -7.24 -32.01 65.69
C LYS A 312 -6.01 -32.31 66.54
N GLU A 313 -4.86 -31.70 66.28
CA GLU A 313 -3.67 -31.85 67.12
C GLU A 313 -3.90 -31.35 68.56
N GLN A 314 -4.55 -30.19 68.71
CA GLN A 314 -4.92 -29.66 70.02
C GLN A 314 -5.89 -30.59 70.75
N THR A 315 -6.92 -31.09 70.06
CA THR A 315 -7.91 -32.04 70.62
C THR A 315 -7.25 -33.36 71.04
N ILE A 316 -6.27 -33.86 70.28
CA ILE A 316 -5.50 -35.06 70.63
C ILE A 316 -4.67 -34.81 71.89
N LYS A 317 -3.88 -33.73 71.94
CA LYS A 317 -3.08 -33.35 73.12
C LYS A 317 -3.95 -33.22 74.38
N GLN A 318 -5.11 -32.57 74.26
CA GLN A 318 -6.05 -32.39 75.37
C GLN A 318 -6.68 -33.71 75.84
N LYS A 319 -6.98 -34.64 74.92
CA LYS A 319 -7.44 -35.99 75.29
C LYS A 319 -6.36 -36.82 75.98
N THR A 320 -5.10 -36.73 75.54
CA THR A 320 -3.98 -37.38 76.23
C THR A 320 -3.86 -36.87 77.66
N GLN A 321 -3.86 -35.55 77.86
CA GLN A 321 -3.81 -34.92 79.19
C GLN A 321 -4.93 -35.43 80.12
N ILE A 322 -6.20 -35.40 79.66
CA ILE A 322 -7.35 -35.89 80.44
C ILE A 322 -7.21 -37.39 80.78
N THR A 323 -6.61 -38.19 79.90
CA THR A 323 -6.38 -39.63 80.14
C THR A 323 -5.31 -39.86 81.22
N GLU A 324 -4.25 -39.04 81.23
CA GLU A 324 -3.20 -39.07 82.25
C GLU A 324 -3.74 -38.59 83.61
N ASP A 325 -4.49 -37.49 83.64
CA ASP A 325 -5.10 -36.94 84.86
C ASP A 325 -6.10 -37.91 85.50
N GLN A 326 -6.94 -38.57 84.69
CA GLN A 326 -7.87 -39.61 85.18
C GLN A 326 -7.14 -40.83 85.74
N LYS A 327 -6.01 -41.22 85.13
CA LYS A 327 -5.18 -42.32 85.64
C LYS A 327 -4.54 -41.95 86.98
N MET A 328 -4.01 -40.74 87.11
CA MET A 328 -3.45 -40.22 88.37
C MET A 328 -4.48 -40.23 89.50
N MET A 329 -5.71 -39.77 89.26
CA MET A 329 -6.79 -39.84 90.27
C MET A 329 -7.20 -41.27 90.64
N GLY A 330 -7.11 -42.22 89.70
CA GLY A 330 -7.31 -43.64 89.98
C GLY A 330 -6.22 -44.21 90.90
N ASP A 331 -4.96 -43.98 90.56
CA ASP A 331 -3.79 -44.43 91.33
C ASP A 331 -3.75 -43.79 92.74
N GLU A 332 -4.24 -42.56 92.91
CA GLU A 332 -4.38 -41.94 94.24
C GLU A 332 -5.52 -42.51 95.07
N LYS A 333 -6.68 -42.81 94.48
CA LYS A 333 -7.76 -43.52 95.19
C LYS A 333 -7.32 -44.90 95.66
N GLU A 334 -6.66 -45.68 94.80
CA GLU A 334 -6.19 -47.02 95.17
C GLU A 334 -5.12 -46.95 96.29
N LYS A 335 -4.27 -45.90 96.30
CA LYS A 335 -3.34 -45.62 97.42
C LYS A 335 -4.05 -45.20 98.70
N ALA A 336 -5.16 -44.47 98.62
CA ALA A 336 -5.96 -44.08 99.78
C ALA A 336 -6.63 -45.30 100.43
N GLU A 337 -7.27 -46.16 99.63
CA GLU A 337 -7.90 -47.40 100.11
C GLU A 337 -6.85 -48.38 100.69
N LYS A 338 -5.70 -48.55 100.02
CA LYS A 338 -4.58 -49.36 100.55
C LYS A 338 -3.99 -48.81 101.84
N LYS A 339 -4.04 -47.50 102.10
CA LYS A 339 -3.66 -46.93 103.41
C LYS A 339 -4.66 -47.31 104.51
N VAL A 340 -5.96 -47.30 104.24
CA VAL A 340 -6.99 -47.75 105.19
C VAL A 340 -6.79 -49.25 105.49
N GLN A 341 -6.62 -50.08 104.47
CA GLN A 341 -6.35 -51.52 104.65
C GLN A 341 -5.05 -51.82 105.39
N GLN A 342 -4.03 -50.95 105.33
CA GLN A 342 -2.77 -51.13 106.06
C GLN A 342 -2.81 -50.65 107.52
N SER A 343 -3.76 -49.81 107.93
CA SER A 343 -4.07 -49.64 109.36
C SER A 343 -4.60 -50.94 109.98
N ASP A 344 -5.40 -51.71 109.23
CA ASP A 344 -5.95 -52.99 109.72
C ASP A 344 -4.92 -54.13 109.63
N ASN A 345 -4.24 -54.28 108.49
CA ASN A 345 -3.23 -55.32 108.25
C ASN A 345 -1.78 -54.90 108.58
N ALA A 346 -1.62 -53.89 109.45
CA ALA A 346 -0.52 -53.88 110.43
C ALA A 346 -0.48 -55.21 111.24
N LYS A 347 -1.59 -55.94 111.24
CA LYS A 347 -1.67 -57.40 111.43
C LYS A 347 -1.33 -58.15 110.10
N GLN A 348 -0.04 -58.49 109.85
CA GLN A 348 0.52 -59.60 108.97
C GLN A 348 1.13 -59.38 107.51
N LYS A 349 2.48 -59.18 107.39
CA LYS A 349 3.57 -59.74 106.45
C LYS A 349 3.60 -59.82 104.84
N VAL A 350 4.55 -59.09 104.13
CA VAL A 350 5.66 -59.50 103.10
C VAL A 350 5.55 -59.72 101.47
N LYS A 351 6.09 -58.80 100.54
CA LYS A 351 7.04 -58.93 99.27
C LYS A 351 6.76 -58.95 97.63
N SER A 352 7.36 -58.02 96.77
CA SER A 352 7.99 -57.98 95.31
C SER A 352 7.31 -58.16 93.84
N THR A 353 7.83 -57.94 92.54
CA THR A 353 8.67 -56.95 91.66
C THR A 353 9.01 -57.32 90.08
N ILE A 354 9.25 -56.39 89.04
CA ILE A 354 10.26 -56.35 87.81
C ILE A 354 9.97 -56.28 86.17
N GLU A 355 10.83 -55.58 85.29
CA GLU A 355 11.29 -55.59 83.76
C GLU A 355 10.42 -55.29 82.39
N LYS A 356 10.79 -55.00 81.05
CA LYS A 356 11.96 -54.42 80.17
C LYS A 356 11.81 -53.66 78.69
N PRO A 357 12.12 -54.09 77.37
CA PRO A 357 12.83 -53.30 76.20
C PRO A 357 12.41 -53.29 74.61
N SER A 358 13.06 -52.54 73.60
CA SER A 358 12.84 -52.48 72.05
C SER A 358 13.90 -51.78 71.01
N THR A 359 13.77 -51.73 69.61
CA THR A 359 14.74 -51.22 68.47
C THR A 359 14.24 -50.83 66.96
N GLU A 360 15.02 -50.21 65.96
CA GLU A 360 14.68 -49.79 64.48
C GLU A 360 15.83 -49.41 63.37
N SER A 361 15.63 -49.03 62.01
CA SER A 361 16.65 -48.58 60.90
C SER A 361 16.24 -48.07 59.38
N PRO A 362 17.09 -47.37 58.48
CA PRO A 362 16.77 -46.65 57.11
C PRO A 362 17.75 -46.60 55.79
N GLN A 363 17.46 -45.91 54.59
CA GLN A 363 18.31 -45.58 53.30
C GLN A 363 17.62 -44.66 52.13
N LYS A 364 18.01 -44.17 50.86
CA LYS A 364 19.15 -44.08 49.78
C LYS A 364 19.05 -42.93 48.60
N GLU A 365 19.77 -42.90 47.39
CA GLU A 365 20.08 -41.71 46.41
C GLU A 365 20.16 -41.81 44.76
N PRO A 366 20.41 -40.71 43.88
CA PRO A 366 20.34 -40.59 42.32
C PRO A 366 21.38 -39.72 41.38
N THR A 367 21.20 -39.49 40.00
CA THR A 367 22.12 -38.87 38.89
C THR A 367 21.44 -38.25 37.54
N ILE A 368 21.91 -37.70 36.32
CA ILE A 368 23.08 -36.99 35.54
C ILE A 368 22.75 -36.47 34.00
N THR A 369 23.51 -35.57 33.25
CA THR A 369 23.39 -35.07 31.76
C THR A 369 24.70 -34.45 31.02
N GLU A 370 24.72 -34.02 29.70
CA GLU A 370 25.93 -33.55 28.87
C GLU A 370 25.72 -32.59 27.57
N PRO A 371 26.71 -31.76 27.08
CA PRO A 371 26.70 -30.98 25.78
C PRO A 371 28.04 -30.91 24.92
N THR A 372 28.07 -30.27 23.71
CA THR A 372 29.24 -30.20 22.76
C THR A 372 29.56 -28.83 22.07
N THR A 373 30.76 -28.69 21.47
CA THR A 373 31.28 -27.55 20.66
C THR A 373 32.36 -27.99 19.64
N GLU A 374 32.45 -27.41 18.43
CA GLU A 374 33.69 -27.45 17.60
C GLU A 374 33.69 -26.37 16.49
N ASN A 375 34.87 -26.00 15.98
CA ASN A 375 35.04 -24.87 15.04
C ASN A 375 36.41 -24.88 14.32
N GLU A 376 36.49 -25.42 13.10
CA GLU A 376 37.52 -25.14 12.07
C GLU A 376 36.99 -25.46 10.65
#